data_AF-A0A349Q3E6-F1
#
_entry.id   AF-A0A349Q3E6-F1
#
_cell.length_a   1.000
_cell.length_b   1.000
_cell.length_c   1.000
_cell.angle_alpha   90.00
_cell.angle_beta   90.00
_cell.angle_gamma   90.00
#
_symmetry.space_group_name_H-M   'P 1'
#
loop_
_entity.id
_entity.type
_entity.pdbx_description
1 polymer ?
#
loop_
_entity_poly.entity_id
_entity_poly.type
_entity_poly.pdbx_seq_one_letter_code
_entity_poly.pdbx_strand_id
1 'polypeptide(L)'
;LLTTKPSKILKSPLAVARVLGNPYDKHRLELFEKLFVELQQQPYKESQDRNNETNAFRNFAFFEAYFSNYIEGTIFEIEEAKSIIQTETPILNRDEDSHDILGTYKLVSNQTEMSTTPSNPDELLHLLQYRHQLLLGARTSKKPGQFKDKNNRAGETHFVDHTLVRGTLIKGFDYYQALQEPFAKAAYIMFMISEIHPFLDGNGRIARVMMNAELVKANQTRIIIPTVYRDDYLGALRRLTRNDDPAAYIRMLQRAQEFSASLLANDMQALENHLTQSNAFKEQDEAKLKIIPLQ
;
A
#
# COMPACT_ATOMS: atom_id res chain seq x y z
N LEU A 1 -34.20 1.39 -52.89
CA LEU A 1 -33.19 2.40 -52.52
C LEU A 1 -33.50 2.88 -51.10
N LEU A 2 -33.05 2.15 -50.09
CA LEU A 2 -33.24 2.48 -48.68
C LEU A 2 -32.02 3.26 -48.20
N THR A 3 -32.28 4.49 -47.77
CA THR A 3 -31.35 5.51 -47.31
C THR A 3 -30.57 5.07 -46.08
N THR A 4 -29.25 4.97 -46.21
CA THR A 4 -28.31 4.91 -45.08
C THR A 4 -28.16 6.30 -44.45
N LYS A 5 -28.67 6.49 -43.22
CA LYS A 5 -28.28 7.62 -42.39
C LYS A 5 -26.85 7.40 -41.88
N PRO A 6 -25.99 8.42 -41.79
CA PRO A 6 -24.66 8.26 -41.22
C PRO A 6 -24.80 7.96 -39.72
N SER A 7 -24.32 6.81 -39.29
CA SER A 7 -24.17 6.50 -37.87
C SER A 7 -23.23 7.53 -37.27
N LYS A 8 -23.79 8.44 -36.46
CA LYS A 8 -22.98 9.22 -35.50
C LYS A 8 -22.16 8.21 -34.71
N ILE A 9 -20.85 8.30 -34.90
CA ILE A 9 -19.84 7.44 -34.31
C ILE A 9 -19.92 7.59 -32.78
N LEU A 10 -20.71 6.74 -32.13
CA LEU A 10 -20.65 6.52 -30.69
C LEU A 10 -19.40 5.66 -30.42
N LYS A 11 -18.21 6.28 -30.43
CA LYS A 11 -17.00 5.60 -29.98
C LYS A 11 -17.15 5.35 -28.48
N SER A 12 -17.13 4.08 -28.07
CA SER A 12 -17.12 3.74 -26.65
C SER A 12 -15.88 4.37 -25.97
N PRO A 13 -15.95 4.76 -24.68
CA PRO A 13 -14.79 5.30 -23.96
C PRO A 13 -13.54 4.41 -24.05
N LEU A 14 -13.74 3.09 -24.07
CA LEU A 14 -12.66 2.11 -24.26
C LEU A 14 -12.03 2.18 -25.66
N ALA A 15 -12.83 2.38 -26.71
CA ALA A 15 -12.34 2.57 -28.07
C ALA A 15 -11.59 3.90 -28.22
N VAL A 16 -12.05 4.97 -27.54
CA VAL A 16 -11.33 6.25 -27.49
C VAL A 16 -10.00 6.10 -26.76
N ALA A 17 -9.97 5.44 -25.60
CA ALA A 17 -8.76 5.24 -24.81
C ALA A 17 -7.69 4.42 -25.54
N ARG A 18 -8.10 3.39 -26.31
CA ARG A 18 -7.20 2.65 -27.22
C ARG A 18 -6.61 3.53 -28.31
N VAL A 19 -7.40 4.44 -28.89
CA VAL A 19 -6.93 5.37 -29.93
C VAL A 19 -6.03 6.47 -29.35
N LEU A 20 -6.29 6.91 -28.12
CA LEU A 20 -5.48 7.90 -27.41
C LEU A 20 -4.23 7.31 -26.73
N GLY A 21 -3.97 6.00 -26.89
CA GLY A 21 -2.75 5.34 -26.40
C GLY A 21 -2.76 4.93 -24.91
N ASN A 22 -3.88 5.02 -24.21
CA ASN A 22 -4.01 4.66 -22.79
C ASN A 22 -5.14 3.64 -22.54
N PRO A 23 -5.05 2.42 -23.10
CA PRO A 23 -6.02 1.38 -22.80
C PRO A 23 -5.99 1.03 -21.30
N TYR A 24 -7.15 0.70 -20.74
CA TYR A 24 -7.31 0.44 -19.31
C TYR A 24 -8.20 -0.78 -19.06
N ASP A 25 -8.10 -1.34 -17.86
CA ASP A 25 -8.95 -2.42 -17.40
C ASP A 25 -10.28 -1.86 -16.86
N LYS A 26 -11.36 -2.06 -17.61
CA LYS A 26 -12.70 -1.57 -17.26
C LYS A 26 -13.22 -2.20 -15.96
N HIS A 27 -13.00 -3.50 -15.76
CA HIS A 27 -13.53 -4.21 -14.61
C HIS A 27 -12.91 -3.70 -13.31
N ARG A 28 -11.62 -3.38 -13.34
CA ARG A 28 -10.92 -2.79 -12.19
C ARG A 28 -11.43 -1.39 -11.85
N LEU A 29 -11.77 -0.58 -12.86
CA LEU A 29 -12.39 0.72 -12.61
C LEU A 29 -13.77 0.62 -11.96
N GLU A 30 -14.58 -0.38 -12.33
CA GLU A 30 -15.88 -0.64 -11.68
C GLU A 30 -15.69 -0.98 -10.20
N LEU A 31 -14.64 -1.74 -9.86
CA LEU A 31 -14.29 -2.06 -8.48
C LEU A 31 -13.79 -0.82 -7.71
N PHE A 32 -12.97 0.01 -8.35
CA PHE A 32 -12.50 1.26 -7.75
C PHE A 32 -13.64 2.25 -7.49
N GLU A 33 -14.62 2.33 -8.40
CA GLU A 33 -15.82 3.14 -8.22
C GLU A 33 -16.60 2.70 -6.97
N LYS A 34 -16.78 1.39 -6.76
CA LYS A 34 -17.46 0.86 -5.57
C LYS A 34 -16.75 1.25 -4.29
N LEU A 35 -15.42 1.11 -4.25
CA LEU A 35 -14.63 1.54 -3.09
C LEU A 35 -14.74 3.07 -2.89
N PHE A 36 -14.63 3.85 -3.95
CA PHE A 36 -14.77 5.31 -3.92
C PHE A 36 -16.13 5.76 -3.37
N VAL A 37 -17.22 5.14 -3.81
CA VAL A 37 -18.57 5.43 -3.33
C VAL A 37 -18.70 5.09 -1.86
N GLU A 38 -18.23 3.92 -1.43
CA GLU A 38 -18.27 3.52 -0.01
C GLU A 38 -17.46 4.47 0.86
N LEU A 39 -16.27 4.87 0.41
CA LEU A 39 -15.38 5.77 1.13
C LEU A 39 -15.93 7.19 1.34
N GLN A 40 -17.00 7.57 0.64
CA GLN A 40 -17.65 8.88 0.79
C GLN A 40 -18.88 8.86 1.67
N GLN A 41 -19.34 7.68 2.11
CA GLN A 41 -20.62 7.60 2.82
C GLN A 41 -20.57 8.20 4.22
N GLN A 42 -19.42 8.15 4.89
CA GLN A 42 -19.27 8.58 6.29
C GLN A 42 -17.88 9.18 6.55
N PRO A 43 -17.78 10.14 7.48
CA PRO A 43 -16.48 10.65 7.92
C PRO A 43 -15.71 9.57 8.69
N TYR A 44 -14.38 9.68 8.67
CA TYR A 44 -13.48 8.79 9.40
C TYR A 44 -13.00 9.43 10.69
N LYS A 45 -12.71 8.60 11.70
CA LYS A 45 -12.12 9.08 12.95
C LYS A 45 -10.75 9.68 12.66
N GLU A 46 -10.57 10.97 12.93
CA GLU A 46 -9.26 11.59 12.92
C GLU A 46 -8.36 10.95 13.99
N SER A 47 -7.27 10.35 13.54
CA SER A 47 -6.24 9.77 14.41
C SER A 47 -4.96 10.59 14.23
N GLN A 48 -4.77 11.60 15.07
CA GLN A 48 -3.58 12.47 15.00
C GLN A 48 -2.32 11.67 15.31
N ASP A 49 -1.26 11.84 14.51
CA ASP A 49 0.01 11.19 14.78
C ASP A 49 0.66 11.78 16.05
N ARG A 50 1.14 10.89 16.92
CA ARG A 50 1.84 11.20 18.17
C ARG A 50 3.35 10.99 18.06
N ASN A 51 3.82 10.38 16.97
CA ASN A 51 5.20 10.00 16.72
C ASN A 51 5.90 10.97 15.75
N ASN A 52 5.69 12.28 15.96
CA ASN A 52 6.14 13.34 15.04
C ASN A 52 7.59 13.79 15.27
N GLU A 53 8.15 13.51 16.45
CA GLU A 53 9.56 13.77 16.72
C GLU A 53 10.44 12.85 15.89
N THR A 54 11.58 13.34 15.41
CA THR A 54 12.49 12.59 14.50
C THR A 54 12.81 11.19 15.00
N ASN A 55 13.11 11.03 16.30
CA ASN A 55 13.43 9.72 16.86
C ASN A 55 12.21 8.78 16.86
N ALA A 56 11.06 9.28 17.33
CA ALA A 56 9.82 8.52 17.35
C ALA A 56 9.36 8.12 15.94
N PHE A 57 9.48 9.04 14.98
CA PHE A 57 9.13 8.79 13.58
C PHE A 57 9.95 7.64 12.99
N ARG A 58 11.26 7.61 13.26
CA ARG A 58 12.19 6.56 12.79
C ARG A 58 11.97 5.24 13.50
N ASN A 59 11.72 5.24 14.81
CA ASN A 59 11.41 4.02 15.56
C ASN A 59 10.10 3.38 15.09
N PHE A 60 9.07 4.19 14.83
CA PHE A 60 7.82 3.70 14.23
C PHE A 60 8.07 3.16 12.81
N ALA A 61 8.86 3.88 12.01
CA ALA A 61 9.22 3.47 10.65
C ALA A 61 10.00 2.14 10.61
N PHE A 62 10.79 1.82 11.64
CA PHE A 62 11.45 0.51 11.77
C PHE A 62 10.42 -0.61 11.78
N PHE A 63 9.41 -0.56 12.66
CA PHE A 63 8.39 -1.60 12.74
C PHE A 63 7.43 -1.58 11.55
N GLU A 64 7.13 -0.41 10.98
CA GLU A 64 6.41 -0.30 9.71
C GLU A 64 7.13 -1.09 8.60
N ALA A 65 8.44 -0.89 8.44
CA ALA A 65 9.25 -1.61 7.46
C ALA A 65 9.34 -3.10 7.78
N TYR A 66 9.56 -3.46 9.04
CA TYR A 66 9.67 -4.85 9.51
C TYR A 66 8.41 -5.65 9.15
N PHE A 67 7.23 -5.20 9.61
CA PHE A 67 5.98 -5.92 9.36
C PHE A 67 5.57 -5.90 7.88
N SER A 68 5.83 -4.79 7.19
CA SER A 68 5.57 -4.70 5.75
C SER A 68 6.38 -5.73 4.95
N ASN A 69 7.62 -6.02 5.34
CA ASN A 69 8.43 -7.06 4.69
C ASN A 69 8.03 -8.47 5.14
N TYR A 70 7.70 -8.66 6.42
CA TYR A 70 7.24 -9.93 6.97
C TYR A 70 6.03 -10.49 6.20
N ILE A 71 5.02 -9.64 5.93
CA ILE A 71 3.79 -10.04 5.22
C ILE A 71 4.07 -10.65 3.84
N GLU A 72 5.11 -10.16 3.17
CA GLU A 72 5.55 -10.62 1.84
C GLU A 72 6.49 -11.83 1.89
N GLY A 73 6.83 -12.32 3.08
CA GLY A 73 7.68 -13.50 3.29
C GLY A 73 9.15 -13.19 3.59
N THR A 74 9.53 -11.92 3.69
CA THR A 74 10.87 -11.52 4.13
C THR A 74 10.90 -11.47 5.66
N ILE A 75 11.21 -12.63 6.26
CA ILE A 75 11.15 -12.85 7.72
C ILE A 75 12.54 -12.75 8.32
N PHE A 76 12.71 -11.95 9.38
CA PHE A 76 13.94 -11.87 10.17
C PHE A 76 13.61 -11.81 11.66
N GLU A 77 14.55 -12.23 12.49
CA GLU A 77 14.50 -11.88 13.91
C GLU A 77 14.59 -10.36 14.07
N ILE A 78 13.96 -9.82 15.11
CA ILE A 78 13.92 -8.36 15.34
C ILE A 78 15.35 -7.80 15.45
N GLU A 79 16.24 -8.48 16.19
CA GLU A 79 17.63 -8.05 16.36
C GLU A 79 18.43 -8.12 15.05
N GLU A 80 18.15 -9.07 14.16
CA GLU A 80 18.74 -9.12 12.83
C GLU A 80 18.31 -7.92 11.98
N ALA A 81 17.01 -7.60 11.98
CA ALA A 81 16.48 -6.45 11.26
C ALA A 81 17.03 -5.13 11.80
N LYS A 82 17.16 -4.98 13.13
CA LYS A 82 17.82 -3.82 13.76
C LYS A 82 19.27 -3.70 13.31
N SER A 83 20.02 -4.81 13.32
CA SER A 83 21.42 -4.86 12.89
C SER A 83 21.59 -4.44 11.43
N ILE A 84 20.74 -4.95 10.52
CA ILE A 84 20.75 -4.55 9.10
C ILE A 84 20.57 -3.03 8.95
N ILE A 85 19.61 -2.46 9.67
CA ILE A 85 19.32 -1.03 9.57
C ILE A 85 20.42 -0.18 10.21
N GLN A 86 20.98 -0.60 11.34
CA GLN A 86 22.03 0.14 12.06
C GLN A 86 23.36 0.12 11.30
N THR A 87 23.73 -1.03 10.73
CA THR A 87 25.02 -1.22 10.06
C THR A 87 24.98 -0.94 8.56
N GLU A 88 23.77 -0.81 8.00
CA GLU A 88 23.51 -0.82 6.55
C GLU A 88 24.17 -2.02 5.82
N THR A 89 24.44 -3.10 6.55
CA THR A 89 25.17 -4.26 6.03
C THR A 89 24.21 -5.44 5.89
N PRO A 90 24.11 -6.04 4.69
CA PRO A 90 23.29 -7.22 4.47
C PRO A 90 23.77 -8.44 5.27
N ILE A 91 22.83 -9.31 5.66
CA ILE A 91 23.17 -10.61 6.25
C ILE A 91 23.63 -11.56 5.15
N LEU A 92 24.73 -12.29 5.41
CA LEU A 92 25.30 -13.25 4.48
C LEU A 92 24.23 -14.29 4.05
N ASN A 93 24.17 -14.60 2.75
CA ASN A 93 23.19 -15.49 2.13
C ASN A 93 21.73 -14.99 2.16
N ARG A 94 21.47 -13.78 2.65
CA ARG A 94 20.14 -13.12 2.65
C ARG A 94 20.23 -11.68 2.14
N ASP A 95 21.08 -11.47 1.13
CA ASP A 95 21.42 -10.15 0.61
C ASP A 95 20.20 -9.38 0.09
N GLU A 96 19.43 -9.99 -0.82
CA GLU A 96 18.21 -9.37 -1.37
C GLU A 96 17.17 -9.07 -0.28
N ASP A 97 16.92 -10.02 0.63
CA ASP A 97 15.98 -9.87 1.74
C ASP A 97 16.41 -8.76 2.73
N SER A 98 17.71 -8.64 3.01
CA SER A 98 18.23 -7.59 3.87
C SER A 98 18.06 -6.22 3.22
N HIS A 99 18.29 -6.14 1.91
CA HIS A 99 18.09 -4.93 1.13
C HIS A 99 16.62 -4.52 1.03
N ASP A 100 15.68 -5.47 0.98
CA ASP A 100 14.25 -5.18 0.98
C ASP A 100 13.81 -4.45 2.27
N ILE A 101 14.26 -4.92 3.44
CA ILE A 101 14.00 -4.25 4.72
C ILE A 101 14.67 -2.88 4.75
N LEU A 102 15.95 -2.80 4.40
CA LEU A 102 16.70 -1.55 4.41
C LEU A 102 16.10 -0.50 3.47
N GLY A 103 15.74 -0.90 2.25
CA GLY A 103 15.12 -0.03 1.24
C GLY A 103 13.76 0.48 1.67
N THR A 104 12.93 -0.40 2.25
CA THR A 104 11.63 -0.01 2.83
C THR A 104 11.83 0.99 3.96
N TYR A 105 12.74 0.70 4.91
CA TYR A 105 13.02 1.57 6.04
C TYR A 105 13.57 2.94 5.60
N LYS A 106 14.52 2.99 4.66
CA LYS A 106 15.07 4.24 4.13
C LYS A 106 13.99 5.16 3.55
N LEU A 107 12.96 4.57 2.93
CA LEU A 107 11.82 5.30 2.42
C LEU A 107 10.91 5.77 3.55
N VAL A 108 10.39 4.85 4.37
CA VAL A 108 9.35 5.18 5.38
C VAL A 108 9.87 5.97 6.58
N SER A 109 11.19 5.99 6.81
CA SER A 109 11.83 6.79 7.86
C SER A 109 12.16 8.22 7.43
N ASN A 110 11.98 8.56 6.14
CA ASN A 110 12.19 9.90 5.62
C ASN A 110 10.86 10.68 5.61
N GLN A 111 10.69 11.61 6.56
CA GLN A 111 9.46 12.38 6.71
C GLN A 111 9.14 13.27 5.50
N THR A 112 10.15 13.86 4.86
CA THR A 112 9.96 14.67 3.64
C THR A 112 9.47 13.80 2.49
N GLU A 113 10.08 12.64 2.30
CA GLU A 113 9.66 11.66 1.29
C GLU A 113 8.22 11.22 1.56
N MET A 114 7.90 10.81 2.78
CA MET A 114 6.56 10.36 3.18
C MET A 114 5.51 11.48 3.15
N SER A 115 5.89 12.75 3.23
CA SER A 115 4.96 13.88 3.06
C SER A 115 4.62 14.18 1.59
N THR A 116 5.29 13.51 0.65
CA THR A 116 5.08 13.71 -0.79
C THR A 116 3.98 12.77 -1.31
N THR A 117 2.96 13.34 -1.93
CA THR A 117 1.82 12.64 -2.53
C THR A 117 1.55 13.16 -3.94
N PRO A 118 1.09 12.34 -4.88
CA PRO A 118 0.87 12.77 -6.26
C PRO A 118 -0.31 13.75 -6.38
N SER A 119 -0.14 14.81 -7.16
CA SER A 119 -1.20 15.79 -7.48
C SER A 119 -1.90 15.52 -8.82
N ASN A 120 -1.25 14.76 -9.70
CA ASN A 120 -1.75 14.39 -11.02
C ASN A 120 -1.26 12.98 -11.42
N PRO A 121 -1.82 12.38 -12.49
CA PRO A 121 -1.44 11.03 -12.91
C PRO A 121 0.04 10.85 -13.26
N ASP A 122 0.69 11.82 -13.90
CA ASP A 122 2.11 11.69 -14.27
C ASP A 122 3.01 11.67 -13.03
N GLU A 123 2.70 12.50 -12.04
CA GLU A 123 3.35 12.44 -10.72
C GLU A 123 3.11 11.10 -10.01
N LEU A 124 1.90 10.52 -10.10
CA LEU A 124 1.64 9.18 -9.55
C LEU A 124 2.56 8.15 -10.20
N LEU A 125 2.64 8.12 -11.53
CA LEU A 125 3.47 7.15 -12.24
C LEU A 125 4.95 7.31 -11.86
N HIS A 126 5.45 8.55 -11.88
CA HIS A 126 6.83 8.85 -11.51
C HIS A 126 7.14 8.43 -10.06
N LEU A 127 6.27 8.81 -9.12
CA LEU A 127 6.48 8.53 -7.69
C LEU A 127 6.46 7.03 -7.41
N LEU A 128 5.55 6.27 -8.03
CA LEU A 128 5.52 4.81 -7.93
C LEU A 128 6.81 4.17 -8.43
N GLN A 129 7.29 4.58 -9.61
CA GLN A 129 8.52 4.05 -10.19
C GLN A 129 9.75 4.39 -9.35
N TYR A 130 9.87 5.65 -8.91
CA TYR A 130 10.96 6.11 -8.05
C TYR A 130 11.01 5.35 -6.72
N ARG A 131 9.89 5.33 -5.99
CA ARG A 131 9.80 4.66 -4.69
C ARG A 131 10.03 3.15 -4.81
N HIS A 132 9.50 2.51 -5.86
CA HIS A 132 9.75 1.10 -6.11
C HIS A 132 11.23 0.82 -6.43
N GLN A 133 11.92 1.72 -7.14
CA GLN A 133 13.35 1.56 -7.40
C GLN A 133 14.17 1.58 -6.11
N LEU A 134 13.84 2.47 -5.17
CA LEU A 134 14.49 2.50 -3.86
C LEU A 134 14.17 1.24 -3.03
N LEU A 135 12.91 0.81 -3.05
CA LEU A 135 12.42 -0.30 -2.25
C LEU A 135 13.01 -1.65 -2.68
N LEU A 136 13.09 -1.91 -3.98
CA LEU A 136 13.54 -3.18 -4.54
C LEU A 136 14.90 -3.12 -5.25
N GLY A 137 15.72 -2.10 -5.00
CA GLY A 137 16.94 -1.82 -5.77
C GLY A 137 17.92 -3.01 -5.91
N ALA A 138 18.00 -3.88 -4.90
CA ALA A 138 18.86 -5.07 -4.94
C ALA A 138 18.31 -6.22 -5.82
N ARG A 139 16.98 -6.29 -6.01
CA ARG A 139 16.33 -7.34 -6.80
C ARG A 139 16.32 -7.01 -8.29
N THR A 140 17.50 -6.95 -8.91
CA THR A 140 17.66 -6.55 -10.33
C THR A 140 16.81 -7.40 -11.29
N SER A 141 16.64 -8.70 -10.99
CA SER A 141 15.79 -9.62 -11.76
C SER A 141 14.31 -9.24 -11.78
N LYS A 142 13.86 -8.39 -10.84
CA LYS A 142 12.48 -7.89 -10.71
C LYS A 142 12.25 -6.54 -11.37
N LYS A 143 13.28 -5.99 -12.04
CA LYS A 143 13.24 -4.70 -12.76
C LYS A 143 12.79 -3.52 -11.88
N PRO A 144 13.56 -3.14 -10.85
CA PRO A 144 13.18 -2.06 -9.94
C PRO A 144 12.85 -0.76 -10.67
N GLY A 145 11.69 -0.17 -10.36
CA GLY A 145 11.21 1.08 -10.94
C GLY A 145 10.56 0.95 -12.33
N GLN A 146 10.41 -0.27 -12.84
CA GLN A 146 9.76 -0.52 -14.13
C GLN A 146 8.44 -1.24 -13.92
N PHE A 147 7.38 -0.75 -14.57
CA PHE A 147 6.13 -1.50 -14.62
C PHE A 147 6.35 -2.86 -15.29
N LYS A 148 5.56 -3.83 -14.85
CA LYS A 148 5.64 -5.21 -15.34
C LYS A 148 5.46 -5.25 -16.85
N ASP A 149 6.19 -6.18 -17.46
CA ASP A 149 6.18 -6.48 -18.89
C ASP A 149 5.56 -7.85 -19.18
N LYS A 150 5.04 -8.51 -18.14
CA LYS A 150 4.32 -9.77 -18.19
C LYS A 150 3.23 -9.80 -17.11
N ASN A 151 2.21 -10.59 -17.34
CA ASN A 151 1.11 -10.74 -16.41
C ASN A 151 1.55 -11.48 -15.15
N ASN A 152 1.01 -11.07 -14.00
CA ASN A 152 1.27 -11.64 -12.69
C ASN A 152 -0.06 -12.03 -12.02
N ARG A 153 0.05 -12.94 -11.03
CA ARG A 153 -1.09 -13.45 -10.26
C ARG A 153 -0.65 -13.78 -8.84
N ALA A 154 -1.60 -13.79 -7.90
CA ALA A 154 -1.42 -14.28 -6.55
C ALA A 154 -2.51 -15.31 -6.24
N GLY A 155 -2.14 -16.58 -6.11
CA GLY A 155 -3.09 -17.69 -6.09
C GLY A 155 -3.98 -17.68 -7.34
N GLU A 156 -5.30 -17.64 -7.13
CA GLU A 156 -6.32 -17.59 -8.19
C GLU A 156 -6.63 -16.16 -8.67
N THR A 157 -6.05 -15.14 -8.06
CA THR A 157 -6.31 -13.74 -8.46
C THR A 157 -5.33 -13.34 -9.57
N HIS A 158 -5.86 -13.14 -10.78
CA HIS A 158 -5.15 -12.47 -11.88
C HIS A 158 -5.28 -10.96 -11.73
N PHE A 159 -4.18 -10.24 -11.91
CA PHE A 159 -4.17 -8.78 -11.87
C PHE A 159 -4.22 -8.19 -13.29
N VAL A 160 -4.48 -6.89 -13.39
CA VAL A 160 -3.70 -5.96 -14.24
C VAL A 160 -3.06 -6.53 -15.50
N ASP A 161 -3.67 -6.65 -16.69
CA ASP A 161 -2.85 -6.99 -17.86
C ASP A 161 -1.73 -5.95 -18.03
N HIS A 162 -0.50 -6.40 -18.28
CA HIS A 162 0.68 -5.52 -18.30
C HIS A 162 0.55 -4.36 -19.30
N THR A 163 -0.19 -4.56 -20.40
CA THR A 163 -0.45 -3.52 -21.41
C THR A 163 -1.48 -2.47 -20.97
N LEU A 164 -2.23 -2.75 -19.90
CA LEU A 164 -3.31 -1.89 -19.37
C LEU A 164 -2.91 -1.16 -18.08
N VAL A 165 -1.75 -1.47 -17.48
CA VAL A 165 -1.32 -0.92 -16.17
C VAL A 165 -1.35 0.60 -16.15
N ARG A 166 -0.69 1.25 -17.11
CA ARG A 166 -0.60 2.72 -17.15
C ARG A 166 -1.97 3.38 -17.29
N GLY A 167 -2.78 2.95 -18.26
CA GLY A 167 -4.11 3.53 -18.46
C GLY A 167 -5.03 3.30 -17.26
N THR A 168 -4.90 2.15 -16.57
CA THR A 168 -5.69 1.83 -15.38
C THR A 168 -5.27 2.69 -14.17
N LEU A 169 -3.97 2.93 -13.96
CA LEU A 169 -3.47 3.86 -12.94
C LEU A 169 -3.97 5.28 -13.20
N ILE A 170 -3.85 5.76 -14.44
CA ILE A 170 -4.28 7.11 -14.83
C ILE A 170 -5.78 7.29 -14.57
N LYS A 171 -6.60 6.32 -14.98
CA LYS A 171 -8.05 6.40 -14.79
C LYS A 171 -8.51 6.16 -13.36
N GLY A 172 -7.86 5.26 -12.63
CA GLY A 172 -8.12 5.06 -11.21
C GLY A 172 -7.77 6.29 -10.37
N PHE A 173 -6.82 7.12 -10.83
CA PHE A 173 -6.44 8.35 -10.15
C PHE A 173 -7.57 9.39 -10.06
N ASP A 174 -8.51 9.39 -11.02
CA ASP A 174 -9.64 10.33 -11.02
C ASP A 174 -10.48 10.22 -9.73
N TYR A 175 -10.74 9.01 -9.25
CA TYR A 175 -11.44 8.78 -7.98
C TYR A 175 -10.59 9.17 -6.77
N TYR A 176 -9.30 8.84 -6.78
CA TYR A 176 -8.37 9.24 -5.72
C TYR A 176 -8.35 10.76 -5.53
N GLN A 177 -8.30 11.52 -6.63
CA GLN A 177 -8.25 12.98 -6.61
C GLN A 177 -9.55 13.61 -6.07
N ALA A 178 -10.69 12.94 -6.28
CA ALA A 178 -11.98 13.40 -5.80
C ALA A 178 -12.18 13.22 -4.28
N LEU A 179 -11.50 12.24 -3.65
CA LEU A 179 -11.54 12.04 -2.21
C LEU A 179 -10.90 13.22 -1.47
N GLN A 180 -11.44 13.59 -0.32
CA GLN A 180 -10.93 14.69 0.52
C GLN A 180 -10.32 14.18 1.82
N GLU A 181 -11.00 13.23 2.47
CA GLU A 181 -10.59 12.67 3.75
C GLU A 181 -9.24 11.92 3.64
N PRO A 182 -8.24 12.19 4.50
CA PRO A 182 -6.93 11.55 4.44
C PRO A 182 -6.99 10.03 4.54
N PHE A 183 -7.79 9.49 5.45
CA PHE A 183 -7.98 8.04 5.59
C PHE A 183 -8.58 7.45 4.31
N ALA A 184 -9.56 8.11 3.69
CA ALA A 184 -10.16 7.64 2.46
C ALA A 184 -9.15 7.60 1.31
N LYS A 185 -8.33 8.65 1.16
CA LYS A 185 -7.23 8.68 0.18
C LYS A 185 -6.24 7.54 0.42
N ALA A 186 -5.83 7.34 1.67
CA ALA A 186 -4.90 6.29 2.08
C ALA A 186 -5.45 4.89 1.72
N ALA A 187 -6.69 4.60 2.12
CA ALA A 187 -7.35 3.33 1.81
C ALA A 187 -7.52 3.14 0.30
N TYR A 188 -7.98 4.16 -0.41
CA TYR A 188 -8.20 4.05 -1.86
C TYR A 188 -6.90 3.78 -2.62
N ILE A 189 -5.85 4.58 -2.38
CA ILE A 189 -4.59 4.45 -3.13
C ILE A 189 -3.89 3.12 -2.84
N MET A 190 -3.97 2.64 -1.58
CA MET A 190 -3.46 1.34 -1.18
C MET A 190 -4.15 0.22 -1.97
N PHE A 191 -5.48 0.24 -2.01
CA PHE A 191 -6.25 -0.78 -2.73
C PHE A 191 -5.99 -0.73 -4.23
N MET A 192 -6.06 0.46 -4.84
CA MET A 192 -5.84 0.66 -6.28
C MET A 192 -4.50 0.07 -6.73
N ILE A 193 -3.41 0.37 -6.01
CA ILE A 193 -2.07 -0.14 -6.35
C ILE A 193 -2.00 -1.66 -6.16
N SER A 194 -2.54 -2.18 -5.05
CA SER A 194 -2.54 -3.62 -4.75
C SER A 194 -3.27 -4.43 -5.84
N GLU A 195 -4.37 -3.87 -6.34
CA GLU A 195 -5.29 -4.51 -7.27
C GLU A 195 -4.83 -4.38 -8.75
N ILE A 196 -4.13 -3.29 -9.10
CA ILE A 196 -3.45 -3.15 -10.40
C ILE A 196 -2.21 -4.04 -10.46
N HIS A 197 -1.50 -4.13 -9.33
CA HIS A 197 -0.27 -4.90 -9.17
C HIS A 197 0.77 -4.53 -10.26
N PRO A 198 1.19 -3.26 -10.33
CA PRO A 198 1.89 -2.69 -11.49
C PRO A 198 3.32 -3.21 -11.70
N PHE A 199 3.94 -3.85 -10.72
CA PHE A 199 5.33 -4.32 -10.76
C PHE A 199 5.43 -5.85 -10.71
N LEU A 200 6.61 -6.40 -11.03
CA LEU A 200 6.84 -7.85 -10.96
C LEU A 200 6.90 -8.39 -9.52
N ASP A 201 7.22 -7.53 -8.55
CA ASP A 201 7.30 -7.81 -7.12
C ASP A 201 7.12 -6.50 -6.34
N GLY A 202 7.03 -6.53 -5.02
CA GLY A 202 7.03 -5.33 -4.17
C GLY A 202 5.70 -4.55 -4.13
N ASN A 203 4.67 -5.02 -4.83
CA ASN A 203 3.38 -4.33 -4.96
C ASN A 203 2.68 -4.08 -3.62
N GLY A 204 2.66 -5.06 -2.71
CA GLY A 204 2.07 -4.88 -1.38
C GLY A 204 2.83 -3.86 -0.54
N ARG A 205 4.16 -3.90 -0.59
CA ARG A 205 5.04 -2.97 0.13
C ARG A 205 4.86 -1.53 -0.37
N ILE A 206 4.89 -1.32 -1.69
CA ILE A 206 4.69 0.03 -2.25
C ILE A 206 3.26 0.54 -2.03
N ALA A 207 2.25 -0.33 -2.06
CA ALA A 207 0.87 0.06 -1.73
C ALA A 207 0.74 0.57 -0.30
N ARG A 208 1.36 -0.09 0.68
CA ARG A 208 1.39 0.35 2.09
C ARG A 208 2.20 1.63 2.28
N VAL A 209 3.31 1.80 1.56
CA VAL A 209 4.07 3.06 1.54
C VAL A 209 3.20 4.22 1.04
N MET A 210 2.49 4.03 -0.07
CA MET A 210 1.63 5.08 -0.63
C MET A 210 0.43 5.39 0.28
N MET A 211 -0.14 4.37 0.94
CA MET A 211 -1.15 4.54 2.00
C MET A 211 -0.64 5.45 3.12
N ASN A 212 0.54 5.13 3.67
CA ASN A 212 1.09 5.86 4.80
C ASN A 212 1.59 7.25 4.41
N ALA A 213 1.94 7.49 3.15
CA ALA A 213 2.29 8.83 2.68
C ALA A 213 1.10 9.81 2.75
N GLU A 214 -0.12 9.36 2.44
CA GLU A 214 -1.33 10.19 2.62
C GLU A 214 -1.55 10.55 4.09
N LEU A 215 -1.33 9.59 4.99
CA LEU A 215 -1.50 9.79 6.43
C LEU A 215 -0.44 10.72 7.00
N VAL A 216 0.83 10.55 6.62
CA VAL A 216 1.94 11.43 7.04
C VAL A 216 1.71 12.86 6.55
N LYS A 217 1.33 13.05 5.27
CA LYS A 217 1.03 14.38 4.74
C LYS A 217 -0.09 15.10 5.50
N ALA A 218 -1.06 14.34 6.02
CA ALA A 218 -2.17 14.87 6.81
C ALA A 218 -1.91 14.91 8.32
N ASN A 219 -0.69 14.61 8.78
CA ASN A 219 -0.34 14.49 10.20
C ASN A 219 -1.24 13.49 10.96
N GLN A 220 -1.66 12.41 10.29
CA GLN A 220 -2.42 11.32 10.85
C GLN A 220 -1.55 10.10 11.09
N THR A 221 -1.92 9.31 12.11
CA THR A 221 -1.25 8.07 12.46
C THR A 221 -1.21 7.14 11.27
N ARG A 222 0.01 6.73 10.89
CA ARG A 222 0.29 5.71 9.89
C ARG A 222 -0.31 4.36 10.28
N ILE A 223 -0.55 3.49 9.30
CA ILE A 223 -1.11 2.16 9.51
C ILE A 223 0.00 1.10 9.41
N ILE A 224 0.16 0.33 10.47
CA ILE A 224 0.93 -0.92 10.52
C ILE A 224 -0.04 -2.10 10.46
N ILE A 225 0.25 -3.05 9.58
CA ILE A 225 -0.40 -4.36 9.56
C ILE A 225 0.55 -5.35 10.24
N PRO A 226 0.34 -5.73 11.51
CA PRO A 226 1.24 -6.65 12.21
C PRO A 226 1.06 -8.10 11.71
N THR A 227 2.02 -8.97 12.01
CA THR A 227 2.02 -10.39 11.60
C THR A 227 0.72 -11.09 11.95
N VAL A 228 0.26 -10.95 13.19
CA VAL A 228 -0.98 -11.58 13.70
C VAL A 228 -2.25 -11.14 12.96
N TYR A 229 -2.18 -10.04 12.20
CA TYR A 229 -3.31 -9.44 11.48
C TYR A 229 -3.24 -9.67 9.96
N ARG A 230 -2.28 -10.48 9.49
CA ARG A 230 -2.06 -10.77 8.07
C ARG A 230 -3.28 -11.38 7.38
N ASP A 231 -3.94 -12.34 8.01
CA ASP A 231 -5.09 -13.04 7.41
C ASP A 231 -6.34 -12.14 7.33
N ASP A 232 -6.60 -11.31 8.35
CA ASP A 232 -7.65 -10.30 8.29
C ASP A 232 -7.39 -9.31 7.14
N TYR A 233 -6.15 -8.86 7.00
CA TYR A 233 -5.71 -7.96 5.93
C TYR A 233 -5.89 -8.58 4.54
N LEU A 234 -5.33 -9.77 4.30
CA LEU A 234 -5.44 -10.46 3.01
C LEU A 234 -6.88 -10.91 2.70
N GLY A 235 -7.61 -11.34 3.73
CA GLY A 235 -9.01 -11.74 3.63
C GLY A 235 -9.91 -10.57 3.21
N ALA A 236 -9.70 -9.39 3.80
CA ALA A 236 -10.47 -8.20 3.46
C ALA A 236 -10.18 -7.70 2.03
N LEU A 237 -8.91 -7.71 1.60
CA LEU A 237 -8.54 -7.42 0.21
C LEU A 237 -9.22 -8.40 -0.76
N ARG A 238 -9.11 -9.71 -0.50
CA ARG A 238 -9.73 -10.75 -1.34
C ARG A 238 -11.25 -10.60 -1.40
N ARG A 239 -11.89 -10.24 -0.29
CA ARG A 239 -13.34 -10.02 -0.24
C ARG A 239 -13.76 -8.85 -1.11
N LEU A 240 -13.02 -7.73 -1.06
CA LEU A 240 -13.27 -6.62 -1.97
C LEU A 240 -13.06 -7.06 -3.43
N THR A 241 -11.93 -7.68 -3.77
CA THR A 241 -11.62 -8.13 -5.13
C THR A 241 -12.64 -9.14 -5.70
N ARG A 242 -13.14 -10.08 -4.89
CA ARG A 242 -13.95 -11.22 -5.38
C ARG A 242 -15.45 -11.05 -5.22
N ASN A 243 -15.86 -10.26 -4.24
CA ASN A 243 -17.26 -10.10 -3.86
C ASN A 243 -17.74 -8.66 -3.99
N ASP A 244 -16.89 -7.75 -4.48
CA ASP A 244 -17.20 -6.33 -4.64
C ASP A 244 -17.67 -5.65 -3.34
N ASP A 245 -17.17 -6.11 -2.20
CA ASP A 245 -17.61 -5.69 -0.86
C ASP A 245 -16.49 -4.90 -0.14
N PRO A 246 -16.52 -3.55 -0.20
CA PRO A 246 -15.48 -2.69 0.39
C PRO A 246 -15.57 -2.55 1.90
N ALA A 247 -16.72 -2.87 2.51
CA ALA A 247 -16.97 -2.55 3.90
C ALA A 247 -16.03 -3.31 4.85
N ALA A 248 -15.68 -4.56 4.52
CA ALA A 248 -14.72 -5.34 5.29
C ALA A 248 -13.29 -4.77 5.20
N TYR A 249 -12.88 -4.28 4.03
CA TYR A 249 -11.58 -3.66 3.80
C TYR A 249 -11.41 -2.37 4.60
N ILE A 250 -12.43 -1.50 4.57
CA ILE A 250 -12.42 -0.23 5.31
C ILE A 250 -12.34 -0.48 6.81
N ARG A 251 -13.19 -1.36 7.36
CA ARG A 251 -13.17 -1.70 8.80
C ARG A 251 -11.84 -2.31 9.24
N MET A 252 -11.24 -3.15 8.40
CA MET A 252 -9.93 -3.75 8.64
C MET A 252 -8.84 -2.66 8.76
N LEU A 253 -8.81 -1.69 7.84
CA LEU A 253 -7.85 -0.59 7.91
C LEU A 253 -8.09 0.34 9.11
N GLN A 254 -9.35 0.63 9.45
CA GLN A 254 -9.67 1.44 10.65
C GLN A 254 -9.15 0.76 11.92
N ARG A 255 -9.34 -0.57 12.04
CA ARG A 255 -8.81 -1.35 13.16
C ARG A 255 -7.29 -1.35 13.19
N ALA A 256 -6.63 -1.47 12.05
CA ALA A 256 -5.18 -1.40 11.97
C ALA A 256 -4.64 0.00 12.31
N GLN A 257 -5.34 1.07 11.93
CA GLN A 257 -5.00 2.43 12.33
C GLN A 257 -5.20 2.65 13.83
N GLU A 258 -6.29 2.12 14.40
CA GLU A 258 -6.55 2.16 15.84
C GLU A 258 -5.43 1.47 16.63
N PHE A 259 -4.99 0.29 16.18
CA PHE A 259 -3.81 -0.39 16.72
C PHE A 259 -2.57 0.48 16.61
N SER A 260 -2.30 1.04 15.43
CA SER A 260 -1.12 1.88 15.21
C SER A 260 -1.12 3.13 16.09
N ALA A 261 -2.31 3.68 16.38
CA ALA A 261 -2.48 4.86 17.23
C ALA A 261 -2.24 4.58 18.71
N SER A 262 -2.21 3.31 19.13
CA SER A 262 -1.83 2.93 20.48
C SER A 262 -0.31 2.82 20.67
N LEU A 263 0.48 2.98 19.60
CA LEU A 263 1.93 2.83 19.64
C LEU A 263 2.63 4.18 19.84
N LEU A 264 3.35 4.32 20.96
CA LEU A 264 4.28 5.43 21.19
C LEU A 264 5.71 4.96 20.93
N ALA A 265 6.41 5.66 20.04
CA ALA A 265 7.68 5.24 19.49
C ALA A 265 8.88 6.04 20.04
N ASN A 266 8.67 6.85 21.08
CA ASN A 266 9.73 7.67 21.68
C ASN A 266 10.92 6.85 22.20
N ASP A 267 10.65 5.61 22.63
CA ASP A 267 11.65 4.64 23.07
C ASP A 267 11.43 3.29 22.35
N MET A 268 12.50 2.75 21.77
CA MET A 268 12.42 1.53 20.95
C MET A 268 12.04 0.29 21.78
N GLN A 269 12.59 0.17 22.99
CA GLN A 269 12.32 -0.99 23.84
C GLN A 269 10.89 -0.98 24.36
N ALA A 270 10.38 0.19 24.77
CA ALA A 270 9.00 0.37 25.18
C ALA A 270 8.02 0.05 24.03
N LEU A 271 8.32 0.51 22.81
CA LEU A 271 7.54 0.20 21.61
C LEU A 271 7.49 -1.31 21.33
N GLU A 272 8.65 -1.98 21.35
CA GLU A 272 8.73 -3.43 21.16
C GLU A 272 7.95 -4.21 22.22
N ASN A 273 8.04 -3.78 23.49
CA ASN A 273 7.27 -4.37 24.57
C ASN A 273 5.76 -4.21 24.34
N HIS A 274 5.30 -3.03 23.89
CA HIS A 274 3.90 -2.79 23.57
C HIS A 274 3.43 -3.69 22.40
N LEU A 275 4.23 -3.81 21.35
CA LEU A 275 3.96 -4.70 20.21
C LEU A 275 3.85 -6.16 20.66
N THR A 276 4.75 -6.60 21.54
CA THR A 276 4.73 -7.96 22.12
C THR A 276 3.46 -8.22 22.93
N GLN A 277 3.07 -7.30 23.81
CA GLN A 277 1.84 -7.40 24.59
C GLN A 277 0.58 -7.40 23.71
N SER A 278 0.65 -6.73 22.56
CA SER A 278 -0.39 -6.67 21.53
C SER A 278 -0.51 -7.94 20.69
N ASN A 279 0.37 -8.93 20.92
CA ASN A 279 0.57 -10.11 20.08
C ASN A 279 1.05 -9.79 18.64
N ALA A 280 1.59 -8.61 18.37
CA ALA A 280 1.85 -8.13 17.01
C ALA A 280 2.79 -9.05 16.21
N PHE A 281 3.75 -9.70 16.88
CA PHE A 281 4.74 -10.60 16.26
C PHE A 281 4.28 -12.05 16.11
N LYS A 282 3.14 -12.44 16.69
CA LYS A 282 2.65 -13.83 16.64
C LYS A 282 2.01 -14.15 15.30
N GLU A 283 1.99 -15.42 14.94
CA GLU A 283 1.26 -15.88 13.76
C GLU A 283 -0.27 -15.79 13.98
N GLN A 284 -1.01 -15.62 12.89
CA GLN A 284 -2.47 -15.44 12.90
C GLN A 284 -3.28 -16.58 13.54
N ASP A 285 -2.73 -17.79 13.57
CA ASP A 285 -3.32 -19.01 14.15
C ASP A 285 -2.93 -19.20 15.62
N GLU A 286 -1.90 -18.50 16.10
CA GLU A 286 -1.45 -18.55 17.50
C GLU A 286 -2.17 -17.55 18.40
N ALA A 287 -2.61 -16.42 17.85
CA ALA A 287 -3.20 -15.33 18.63
C ALA A 287 -4.13 -14.42 17.81
N LYS A 288 -4.72 -13.45 18.50
CA LYS A 288 -5.43 -12.32 17.89
C LYS A 288 -4.77 -11.01 18.30
N LEU A 289 -4.83 -10.03 17.38
CA LEU A 289 -4.37 -8.67 17.64
C LEU A 289 -5.12 -8.07 18.83
N LYS A 290 -4.37 -7.68 19.86
CA LYS A 290 -4.88 -6.92 21.00
C LYS A 290 -4.50 -5.46 20.80
N ILE A 291 -5.46 -4.57 21.00
CA ILE A 291 -5.23 -3.12 21.01
C ILE A 291 -5.20 -2.71 22.47
N ILE A 292 -4.04 -2.29 22.96
CA ILE A 292 -3.84 -1.90 24.36
C ILE A 292 -3.91 -0.38 24.42
N PRO A 293 -4.91 0.22 25.08
CA PRO A 293 -5.01 1.67 25.19
C PRO A 293 -3.77 2.27 25.85
N LEU A 294 -3.39 3.47 25.41
CA LEU A 294 -2.39 4.27 26.11
C LEU A 294 -2.92 4.64 27.50
N GLN A 295 -2.09 4.38 28.53
CA GLN A 295 -2.37 4.76 29.91
C GLN A 295 -2.09 6.24 30.16
#